data_AF-A0A8K0DCA3-F1
#
_entry.id   AF-A0A8K0DCA3-F1
#
_cell.length_a   1.000
_cell.length_b   1.000
_cell.length_c   1.000
_cell.angle_alpha   90.00
_cell.angle_beta   90.00
_cell.angle_gamma   90.00
#
_symmetry.space_group_name_H-M   'P 1'
#
loop_
_entity.id
_entity.type
_entity.pdbx_description
1 polymer ?
#
loop_
_entity_poly.entity_id
_entity_poly.type
_entity_poly.pdbx_seq_one_letter_code
_entity_poly.pdbx_strand_id
1 'polypeptide(L)'
;MSQPFTKINSKALFEELQSAIEEDKRYWIQNDAKIRASTTAKNYDEFRETVAAAHLMSLTKKDMAKKIQTWNSTVRNSSQAE
;
A
#
# COMPACT_ATOMS: atom_id res chain seq x y z
N MET A 1 50.08 -2.48 -1.85
CA MET A 1 49.36 -3.66 -1.34
C MET A 1 47.89 -3.47 -1.67
N SER A 2 47.39 -4.18 -2.68
CA SER A 2 45.98 -4.10 -3.09
C SER A 2 45.18 -5.00 -2.15
N GLN A 3 44.22 -4.42 -1.42
CA GLN A 3 43.34 -5.20 -0.53
C GLN A 3 42.57 -6.24 -1.39
N PRO A 4 42.49 -7.51 -0.96
CA PRO A 4 41.77 -8.52 -1.71
C PRO A 4 40.29 -8.15 -1.73
N PHE A 5 39.66 -8.21 -2.91
CA PHE A 5 38.22 -8.05 -3.08
C PHE A 5 37.50 -8.92 -2.06
N THR A 6 36.94 -8.27 -1.04
CA THR A 6 36.15 -8.91 0.01
C THR A 6 35.05 -9.70 -0.68
N LYS A 7 34.99 -11.00 -0.41
CA LYS A 7 34.03 -11.95 -0.98
C LYS A 7 32.62 -11.34 -0.96
N ILE A 8 32.13 -10.90 -2.12
CA ILE A 8 30.80 -10.28 -2.26
C ILE A 8 29.76 -11.35 -1.94
N ASN A 9 28.93 -11.10 -0.93
CA ASN A 9 27.83 -11.99 -0.57
C ASN A 9 26.68 -11.74 -1.55
N SER A 10 26.52 -12.63 -2.52
CA SER A 10 25.52 -12.50 -3.59
C SER A 10 24.09 -12.43 -3.06
N LYS A 11 23.78 -13.12 -1.95
CA LYS A 11 22.45 -13.11 -1.34
C LYS A 11 22.14 -11.75 -0.70
N ALA A 12 23.05 -11.22 0.11
CA ALA A 12 22.88 -9.91 0.73
C ALA A 12 22.74 -8.80 -0.32
N LEU A 13 23.54 -8.87 -1.39
CA LEU A 13 23.45 -7.94 -2.51
C LEU A 13 22.09 -8.01 -3.22
N PHE A 14 21.54 -9.21 -3.42
CA PHE A 14 20.24 -9.38 -4.05
C PHE A 14 19.10 -8.81 -3.19
N GLU A 15 19.13 -9.05 -1.88
CA GLU A 15 18.16 -8.51 -0.93
C GLU A 15 18.20 -6.97 -0.90
N GLU A 16 19.39 -6.38 -0.88
CA GLU A 16 19.57 -4.93 -0.96
C GLU A 16 18.99 -4.36 -2.27
N LEU A 17 19.30 -5.00 -3.39
CA LEU A 17 18.80 -4.59 -4.70
C LEU A 17 17.27 -4.66 -4.77
N GLN A 18 16.69 -5.70 -4.20
CA GLN A 18 15.24 -5.89 -4.18
C GLN A 18 14.56 -4.83 -3.31
N SER A 19 15.14 -4.51 -2.14
CA SER A 19 14.66 -3.42 -1.27
C SER A 19 14.72 -2.07 -2.00
N ALA A 20 15.82 -1.77 -2.68
CA ALA A 20 15.98 -0.53 -3.43
C ALA A 20 14.93 -0.39 -4.54
N ILE A 21 14.64 -1.48 -5.28
CA ILE A 21 13.60 -1.49 -6.31
C ILE A 21 12.21 -1.23 -5.71
N GLU A 22 11.90 -1.83 -4.55
CA GLU A 22 10.62 -1.63 -3.88
C GLU A 22 10.47 -0.20 -3.34
N GLU A 23 11.53 0.39 -2.80
CA GLU A 23 11.56 1.78 -2.38
C GLU A 23 11.35 2.74 -3.55
N ASP A 24 12.01 2.51 -4.68
CA ASP A 24 11.82 3.31 -5.89
C ASP A 24 10.36 3.27 -6.38
N LYS A 25 9.76 2.09 -6.41
CA LYS A 25 8.33 1.95 -6.78
C LYS A 25 7.44 2.75 -5.84
N ARG A 26 7.68 2.68 -4.53
CA ARG A 26 6.93 3.44 -3.53
C ARG A 26 7.14 4.94 -3.69
N TYR A 27 8.36 5.38 -3.99
CA TYR A 27 8.68 6.77 -4.25
C TYR A 27 7.85 7.32 -5.43
N TRP A 28 7.80 6.60 -6.54
CA TRP A 28 7.04 7.01 -7.72
C TRP A 28 5.54 7.15 -7.43
N ILE A 29 4.94 6.18 -6.73
CA ILE A 29 3.52 6.22 -6.35
C ILE A 29 3.23 7.41 -5.43
N GLN A 30 4.08 7.64 -4.42
CA GLN A 30 3.90 8.76 -3.51
C GLN A 30 4.12 10.11 -4.19
N ASN A 31 5.08 10.21 -5.11
CA ASN A 31 5.34 11.45 -5.84
C ASN A 31 4.17 11.81 -6.75
N ASP A 32 3.60 10.84 -7.46
CA ASP A 32 2.35 11.03 -8.22
C ASP A 32 1.22 11.53 -7.31
N ALA A 33 1.04 10.91 -6.15
CA ALA A 33 0.05 11.35 -5.18
C ALA A 33 0.33 12.75 -4.62
N LYS A 34 1.60 13.14 -4.42
CA LYS A 34 1.98 14.50 -4.01
C LYS A 34 1.57 15.52 -5.09
N ILE A 35 1.82 15.23 -6.35
CA ILE A 35 1.43 16.10 -7.47
C ILE A 35 -0.09 16.26 -7.53
N ARG A 36 -0.84 15.15 -7.40
CA ARG A 36 -2.32 15.17 -7.37
C ARG A 36 -2.87 15.90 -6.14
N ALA A 37 -2.31 15.64 -4.96
CA ALA A 37 -2.75 16.26 -3.72
C ALA A 37 -2.40 17.75 -3.69
N SER A 38 -1.30 18.19 -4.31
CA SER A 38 -0.93 19.61 -4.41
C SER A 38 -2.00 20.46 -5.09
N THR A 39 -2.78 19.89 -6.01
CA THR A 39 -3.83 20.63 -6.72
C THR A 39 -5.22 20.42 -6.12
N THR A 40 -5.40 19.36 -5.33
CA THR A 40 -6.73 18.93 -4.86
C THR A 40 -6.96 19.20 -3.37
N ALA A 41 -5.92 19.14 -2.54
CA ALA A 41 -6.05 19.23 -1.09
C ALA A 41 -6.30 20.68 -0.65
N LYS A 42 -7.23 20.86 0.30
CA LYS A 42 -7.58 22.17 0.87
C LYS A 42 -6.75 22.51 2.10
N ASN A 43 -6.24 21.48 2.79
CA ASN A 43 -5.43 21.61 3.99
C ASN A 43 -4.28 20.59 4.00
N TYR A 44 -3.31 20.80 4.88
CA TYR A 44 -2.13 19.94 4.96
C TYR A 44 -2.46 18.52 5.43
N ASP A 45 -3.44 18.36 6.32
CA ASP A 45 -3.83 17.05 6.84
C ASP A 45 -4.40 16.16 5.72
N GLU A 46 -5.28 16.69 4.87
CA GLU A 46 -5.82 16.02 3.69
C GLU A 46 -4.69 15.66 2.69
N PHE A 47 -3.73 16.57 2.50
CA PHE A 47 -2.55 16.30 1.67
C PHE A 47 -1.74 15.12 2.23
N ARG A 48 -1.44 15.15 3.54
CA ARG A 48 -0.64 14.12 4.23
C ARG A 48 -1.33 12.76 4.16
N GLU A 49 -2.63 12.72 4.41
CA GLU A 49 -3.43 11.49 4.36
C GLU A 49 -3.49 10.92 2.94
N THR A 50 -3.69 11.77 1.93
CA THR A 50 -3.73 11.34 0.52
C THR A 50 -2.40 10.71 0.08
N VAL A 51 -1.28 11.35 0.41
CA VAL A 51 0.06 10.84 0.07
C VAL A 51 0.38 9.57 0.86
N ALA A 52 0.01 9.52 2.15
CA ALA A 52 0.21 8.34 2.99
C ALA A 52 -0.59 7.14 2.48
N ALA A 53 -1.83 7.35 2.04
CA ALA A 53 -2.71 6.29 1.54
C ALA A 53 -2.40 5.84 0.10
N ALA A 54 -1.54 6.55 -0.64
CA ALA A 54 -1.29 6.31 -2.07
C ALA A 54 -0.77 4.92 -2.40
N HIS A 55 -0.06 4.27 -1.47
CA HIS A 55 0.48 2.92 -1.65
C HIS A 55 -0.57 1.81 -1.44
N LEU A 56 -1.78 2.16 -0.99
CA LEU A 56 -2.87 1.19 -0.84
C LEU A 56 -3.40 0.80 -2.21
N MET A 57 -3.45 -0.51 -2.48
CA MET A 57 -4.04 -1.03 -3.71
C MET A 57 -5.54 -0.77 -3.72
N SER A 58 -6.08 -0.43 -4.89
CA SER A 58 -7.53 -0.36 -5.07
C SER A 58 -8.15 -1.72 -4.78
N LEU A 59 -9.32 -1.69 -4.13
CA LEU A 59 -10.01 -2.91 -3.73
C LEU A 59 -10.41 -3.71 -4.98
N THR A 60 -9.91 -4.93 -5.13
CA THR A 60 -10.19 -5.74 -6.32
C THR A 60 -11.61 -6.31 -6.21
N LYS A 61 -12.27 -6.61 -7.34
CA LYS A 61 -13.60 -7.28 -7.35
C LYS A 61 -13.63 -8.58 -6.54
N LYS A 62 -12.49 -9.28 -6.47
CA LYS A 62 -12.30 -10.47 -5.63
C LYS A 62 -12.31 -10.15 -4.13
N ASP A 63 -11.79 -8.99 -3.75
CA ASP A 63 -11.82 -8.51 -2.36
C ASP A 63 -13.23 -8.06 -1.97
N MET A 64 -13.96 -7.43 -2.91
CA MET A 64 -15.38 -7.07 -2.75
C MET A 64 -16.31 -8.30 -2.70
N ALA A 65 -15.90 -9.43 -3.28
CA ALA A 65 -16.67 -10.67 -3.26
C ALA A 65 -16.64 -11.38 -1.89
N LYS A 66 -15.77 -10.97 -0.95
CA LYS A 66 -15.87 -11.39 0.44
C LYS A 66 -17.08 -10.70 1.07
N LYS A 67 -18.19 -11.44 0.98
CA LYS A 67 -19.48 -11.33 1.67
C LYS A 67 -19.59 -10.10 2.55
N ILE A 68 -20.52 -9.21 2.18
CA ILE A 68 -21.12 -8.20 3.06
C ILE A 68 -21.46 -8.90 4.38
N GLN A 69 -20.53 -8.85 5.34
CA GLN A 69 -20.81 -9.22 6.70
C GLN A 69 -21.63 -8.06 7.19
N THR A 70 -22.95 -8.22 7.17
CA THR A 70 -23.83 -7.30 7.87
C THR A 70 -23.31 -7.22 9.29
N TRP A 71 -22.80 -6.04 9.66
CA TRP A 71 -22.27 -5.74 10.99
C TRP A 71 -23.23 -6.16 12.11
N ASN A 72 -24.51 -6.32 11.76
CA ASN A 72 -25.58 -6.72 12.63
C ASN A 72 -25.96 -8.20 12.42
N SER A 73 -25.66 -9.07 13.40
CA SER A 73 -26.04 -10.49 13.38
C SER A 73 -27.55 -10.71 13.53
N THR A 74 -28.26 -9.71 14.06
CA THR A 74 -29.68 -9.79 14.43
C THR A 74 -30.63 -9.81 13.23
N VAL A 75 -30.18 -9.33 12.06
CA VAL A 75 -31.02 -9.22 10.84
C VAL A 75 -31.35 -10.60 10.24
N ARG A 76 -30.59 -11.65 10.58
CA ARG A 76 -30.82 -13.00 10.03
C ARG A 76 -31.98 -13.74 10.70
N ASN A 77 -32.34 -13.38 11.93
CA ASN A 77 -33.31 -14.13 12.74
C ASN A 77 -34.74 -13.56 12.65
N SER A 78 -34.93 -12.36 12.11
CA SER A 78 -36.25 -11.73 11.97
C SER A 78 -37.04 -12.16 10.73
N SER A 79 -36.44 -12.94 9.82
CA SER A 79 -37.10 -13.42 8.59
C SER A 79 -37.66 -14.85 8.70
N GLN A 80 -37.59 -15.49 9.87
CA GLN A 80 -38.18 -16.82 10.13
C GLN A 80 -39.27 -16.80 11.20
N ALA A 81 -39.76 -15.62 11.59
CA ALA A 81 -40.86 -15.44 12.52
C ALA A 81 -42.01 -14.70 11.83
N GLU A 82 -42.59 -15.31 10.80
CA GLU A 82 -43.94 -15.00 10.30
C GLU A 82 -44.58 -16.27 9.77
#